data_AF-A0A2H3DI60-F1
#
_entry.id   AF-A0A2H3DI60-F1
#
_cell.length_a   1.000
_cell.length_b   1.000
_cell.length_c   1.000
_cell.angle_alpha   90.00
_cell.angle_beta   90.00
_cell.angle_gamma   90.00
#
_symmetry.space_group_name_H-M   'P 1'
#
loop_
_entity.id
_entity.type
_entity.pdbx_description
1 polymer ?
#
loop_
_entity_poly.entity_id
_entity_poly.type
_entity_poly.pdbx_seq_one_letter_code
_entity_poly.pdbx_strand_id
1 'polypeptide(L)'
;MSLTTPGSNSSSYHSFIASVTVLVYDLLLLLPTEIDYVWLPRPLHSHLPLFILNRYLPLINAAVITNLLHNSSAAKCRLLYTISGALGIAGIFASQTILMIRTYAIWNRHKRVLWCFIGTAAFCFTATVVSLVMILKTNKVVELYDHRHTDCLSQSSNMPIFLYIPVLVSETIIASLTFFKGVQHLRNSNHPFIKELYVSGMLFYACLLPLTLANIILPMWAHNVSPFLGFYQNIFHSILSNRIMLIILTLRHYPIEELHSGDVELTDITSDGPESRNDVENAPGITPRSDGRIQPTVEINCA
;
A
#
# COMPACT_ATOMS: atom_id res chain seq x y z
N MET A 1 18.91 -25.02 -36.05
CA MET A 1 17.51 -24.70 -36.39
C MET A 1 16.68 -25.02 -35.16
N SER A 2 16.70 -24.12 -34.18
CA SER A 2 16.03 -24.28 -32.89
C SER A 2 14.74 -23.49 -33.00
N LEU A 3 13.59 -24.17 -32.89
CA LEU A 3 12.28 -23.54 -32.94
C LEU A 3 12.16 -22.51 -31.81
N THR A 4 12.34 -21.23 -32.13
CA THR A 4 11.75 -20.14 -31.37
C THR A 4 10.23 -20.25 -31.56
N THR A 5 9.52 -20.75 -30.57
CA THR A 5 8.05 -20.75 -30.56
C THR A 5 7.55 -19.30 -30.65
N PRO A 6 6.90 -18.87 -31.76
CA PRO A 6 6.52 -17.47 -31.97
C PRO A 6 5.40 -16.98 -31.05
N GLY A 7 4.79 -17.86 -30.24
CA GLY A 7 3.61 -17.56 -29.42
C GLY A 7 3.90 -17.00 -28.02
N SER A 8 5.06 -17.31 -27.41
CA SER A 8 5.32 -16.96 -25.99
C SER A 8 5.51 -15.45 -25.79
N ASN A 9 6.18 -14.78 -26.71
CA ASN A 9 6.50 -13.35 -26.60
C ASN A 9 5.27 -12.45 -26.80
N SER A 10 4.31 -12.86 -27.64
CA SER A 10 3.07 -12.12 -27.85
C SER A 10 2.18 -12.15 -26.61
N SER A 11 1.99 -13.32 -25.99
CA SER A 11 1.18 -13.44 -24.76
C SER A 11 1.76 -12.63 -23.59
N SER A 12 3.09 -12.59 -23.47
CA SER A 12 3.84 -11.78 -22.51
C SER A 12 3.54 -10.29 -22.65
N TYR A 13 3.62 -9.81 -23.89
CA TYR A 13 3.42 -8.41 -24.24
C TYR A 13 1.97 -7.96 -23.98
N HIS A 14 0.99 -8.78 -24.36
CA HIS A 14 -0.42 -8.49 -24.09
C HIS A 14 -0.74 -8.48 -22.59
N SER A 15 -0.19 -9.42 -21.83
CA SER A 15 -0.37 -9.48 -20.37
C SER A 15 0.23 -8.25 -19.68
N PHE A 16 1.44 -7.84 -20.10
CA PHE A 16 2.08 -6.62 -19.62
C PHE A 16 1.24 -5.39 -19.92
N ILE A 17 0.80 -5.18 -21.17
CA ILE A 17 -0.05 -4.05 -21.54
C ILE A 17 -1.32 -4.04 -20.69
N ALA A 18 -2.02 -5.16 -20.59
CA ALA A 18 -3.24 -5.25 -19.79
C ALA A 18 -3.00 -4.83 -18.33
N SER A 19 -1.89 -5.27 -17.74
CA SER A 19 -1.53 -4.90 -16.37
C SER A 19 -1.25 -3.40 -16.22
N VAL A 20 -0.53 -2.79 -17.18
CA VAL A 20 -0.26 -1.34 -17.19
C VAL A 20 -1.53 -0.54 -17.42
N THR A 21 -2.44 -1.01 -18.29
CA THR A 21 -3.74 -0.37 -18.51
C THR A 21 -4.55 -0.34 -17.23
N VAL A 22 -4.59 -1.44 -16.47
CA VAL A 22 -5.28 -1.48 -15.17
C VAL A 22 -4.65 -0.52 -14.18
N LEU A 23 -3.31 -0.43 -14.12
CA LEU A 23 -2.59 0.51 -13.26
C LEU A 23 -2.92 1.97 -13.60
N VAL A 24 -2.91 2.34 -14.89
CA VAL A 24 -3.25 3.70 -15.34
C VAL A 24 -4.73 4.00 -15.12
N TYR A 25 -5.61 3.04 -15.35
CA TYR A 25 -7.04 3.19 -15.09
C TYR A 25 -7.31 3.45 -13.59
N ASP A 26 -6.67 2.68 -12.72
CA ASP A 26 -6.71 2.90 -11.27
C ASP A 26 -6.14 4.27 -10.86
N LEU A 27 -5.08 4.71 -11.56
CA LEU A 27 -4.51 6.05 -11.39
C LEU A 27 -5.54 7.15 -11.61
N LEU A 28 -6.19 7.10 -12.77
CA LEU A 28 -7.16 8.11 -13.18
C LEU A 28 -8.41 8.13 -12.30
N LEU A 29 -8.89 6.95 -11.88
CA LEU A 29 -10.08 6.86 -11.02
C LEU A 29 -9.87 7.47 -9.64
N LEU A 30 -8.68 7.28 -9.04
CA LEU A 30 -8.40 7.75 -7.69
C LEU A 30 -7.81 9.17 -7.66
N LEU A 31 -7.42 9.71 -8.81
CA LEU A 31 -6.76 11.02 -8.91
C LEU A 31 -7.54 12.17 -8.23
N PRO A 32 -8.87 12.31 -8.36
CA PRO A 32 -9.61 13.36 -7.67
C PRO A 32 -9.47 13.24 -6.15
N THR A 33 -9.71 12.03 -5.62
CA THR A 33 -9.57 11.73 -4.19
C THR A 33 -8.12 11.92 -3.70
N GLU A 34 -7.13 11.63 -4.52
CA GLU A 34 -5.73 11.88 -4.17
C GLU A 34 -5.43 13.36 -4.03
N ILE A 35 -5.93 14.18 -4.96
CA ILE A 35 -5.77 15.64 -4.90
C ILE A 35 -6.35 16.15 -3.59
N ASP A 36 -7.59 15.78 -3.27
CA ASP A 36 -8.32 16.31 -2.12
C ASP A 36 -7.75 15.85 -0.76
N TYR A 37 -7.28 14.60 -0.64
CA TYR A 37 -6.90 14.03 0.66
C TYR A 37 -5.40 13.82 0.87
N VAL A 38 -4.59 13.79 -0.20
CA VAL A 38 -3.13 13.59 -0.13
C VAL A 38 -2.37 14.90 -0.41
N TRP A 39 -2.76 15.62 -1.45
CA TRP A 39 -1.95 16.73 -1.98
C TRP A 39 -2.39 18.10 -1.47
N LEU A 40 -3.70 18.32 -1.34
CA LEU A 40 -4.27 19.59 -0.89
C LEU A 40 -4.14 19.83 0.62
N PRO A 41 -4.35 18.83 1.51
CA PRO A 41 -4.30 19.07 2.95
C PRO A 41 -2.90 19.44 3.45
N ARG A 42 -2.84 20.37 4.41
CA ARG A 42 -1.62 20.77 5.12
C ARG A 42 -1.86 20.66 6.63
N PRO A 43 -0.90 20.12 7.42
CA PRO A 43 0.45 19.68 7.02
C PRO A 43 0.47 18.35 6.27
N LEU A 44 1.54 18.11 5.49
CA LEU A 44 1.72 16.86 4.76
C LEU A 44 1.82 15.67 5.72
N HIS A 45 1.21 14.55 5.34
CA HIS A 45 1.18 13.36 6.18
C HIS A 45 2.54 12.66 6.25
N SER A 46 2.88 12.10 7.41
CA SER A 46 4.12 11.32 7.62
C SER A 46 4.26 10.11 6.69
N HIS A 47 3.15 9.55 6.20
CA HIS A 47 3.12 8.41 5.27
C HIS A 47 3.19 8.81 3.79
N LEU A 48 3.27 10.11 3.47
CA LEU A 48 3.34 10.61 2.10
C LEU A 48 4.51 10.02 1.28
N PRO A 49 5.74 9.89 1.80
CA PRO A 49 6.84 9.29 1.02
C PRO A 49 6.54 7.84 0.62
N LEU A 50 5.95 7.05 1.53
CA LEU A 50 5.55 5.68 1.25
C LEU A 50 4.42 5.62 0.21
N PHE A 51 3.46 6.55 0.27
CA PHE A 51 2.42 6.69 -0.73
C PHE A 51 3.02 6.93 -2.12
N ILE A 52 3.90 7.93 -2.26
CA ILE A 52 4.53 8.29 -3.52
C ILE A 52 5.34 7.11 -4.08
N LEU A 53 6.17 6.48 -3.24
CA LEU A 53 6.95 5.31 -3.67
C LEU A 53 6.03 4.19 -4.16
N ASN A 54 5.02 3.83 -3.37
CA ASN A 54 4.10 2.75 -3.74
C ASN A 54 3.31 3.06 -5.02
N ARG A 55 2.90 4.31 -5.25
CA ARG A 55 2.10 4.75 -6.39
C ARG A 55 2.91 4.86 -7.68
N TYR A 56 4.09 5.46 -7.63
CA TYR A 56 4.84 5.82 -8.84
C TYR A 56 5.93 4.82 -9.23
N LEU A 57 6.46 4.00 -8.30
CA LEU A 57 7.46 2.99 -8.65
C LEU A 57 6.97 1.98 -9.71
N PRO A 58 5.72 1.46 -9.67
CA PRO A 58 5.23 0.56 -10.72
C PRO A 58 5.12 1.22 -12.10
N LEU A 59 4.82 2.52 -12.15
CA LEU A 59 4.77 3.29 -13.41
C LEU A 59 6.18 3.43 -14.02
N ILE A 60 7.16 3.76 -13.18
CA ILE A 60 8.57 3.82 -13.59
C ILE A 60 9.03 2.44 -14.06
N ASN A 61 8.67 1.38 -13.32
CA ASN A 61 9.01 0.01 -13.69
C ASN A 61 8.38 -0.39 -15.04
N ALA A 62 7.13 -0.02 -15.29
CA ALA A 62 6.46 -0.23 -16.58
C ALA A 62 7.20 0.46 -17.74
N ALA A 63 7.67 1.70 -17.53
CA ALA A 63 8.48 2.40 -18.54
C ALA A 63 9.81 1.65 -18.81
N VAL A 64 10.48 1.17 -17.77
CA VAL A 64 11.72 0.37 -17.90
C VAL A 64 11.47 -0.94 -18.66
N ILE A 65 10.39 -1.66 -18.34
CA ILE A 65 10.03 -2.92 -19.02
C ILE A 65 9.68 -2.66 -20.48
N THR A 66 8.99 -1.57 -20.79
CA THR A 66 8.69 -1.20 -22.18
C THR A 66 9.96 -0.99 -23.00
N ASN A 67 10.97 -0.33 -22.40
CA ASN A 67 12.30 -0.18 -23.02
C ASN A 67 13.04 -1.51 -23.16
N LEU A 68 12.90 -2.42 -22.19
CA LEU A 68 13.47 -3.76 -22.25
C LEU A 68 12.89 -4.57 -23.42
N LEU A 69 11.57 -4.50 -23.62
CA LEU A 69 10.84 -5.20 -24.69
C LEU A 69 11.12 -4.59 -26.07
N HIS A 70 11.55 -3.32 -26.14
CA HIS A 70 11.88 -2.63 -27.38
C HIS A 70 13.37 -2.78 -27.73
N ASN A 71 13.72 -3.89 -28.38
CA ASN A 71 15.00 -4.15 -29.07
C ASN A 71 16.27 -3.59 -28.36
N SER A 72 16.48 -4.00 -27.11
CA SER A 72 17.64 -3.62 -26.31
C SER A 72 18.87 -4.45 -26.65
N SER A 73 20.05 -3.82 -26.75
CA SER A 73 21.33 -4.55 -26.84
C SER A 73 21.56 -5.41 -25.59
N ALA A 74 22.29 -6.53 -25.70
CA ALA A 74 22.46 -7.49 -24.60
C ALA A 74 22.95 -6.86 -23.28
N ALA A 75 23.86 -5.88 -23.34
CA ALA A 75 24.33 -5.16 -22.16
C ALA A 75 23.25 -4.24 -21.53
N LYS A 76 22.52 -3.48 -22.37
CA LYS A 76 21.40 -2.65 -21.91
C LYS A 76 20.28 -3.50 -21.32
N CYS A 77 20.04 -4.65 -21.91
CA CYS A 77 19.03 -5.60 -21.49
C CYS A 77 19.26 -6.13 -20.06
N ARG A 78 20.49 -6.55 -19.74
CA ARG A 78 20.87 -6.98 -18.38
C ARG A 78 20.74 -5.86 -17.35
N LEU A 79 21.14 -4.64 -17.72
CA LEU A 79 21.02 -3.47 -16.87
C LEU A 79 19.54 -3.15 -16.58
N LEU A 80 18.71 -3.04 -17.62
CA LEU A 80 17.28 -2.73 -17.49
C LEU A 80 16.53 -3.81 -16.71
N TYR A 81 16.85 -5.10 -16.93
CA TYR A 81 16.27 -6.19 -16.15
C TYR A 81 16.63 -6.08 -14.66
N THR A 82 17.89 -5.77 -14.33
CA THR A 82 18.34 -5.57 -12.95
C THR A 82 17.64 -4.39 -12.29
N ILE A 83 17.52 -3.27 -13.02
CA ILE A 83 16.79 -2.08 -12.56
C ILE A 83 15.31 -2.42 -12.32
N SER A 84 14.68 -3.13 -13.26
CA SER A 84 13.27 -3.53 -13.15
C SER A 84 13.03 -4.43 -11.93
N GLY A 85 13.90 -5.42 -11.71
CA GLY A 85 13.85 -6.27 -10.52
C GLY A 85 13.97 -5.47 -9.23
N ALA A 86 14.92 -4.53 -9.15
CA ALA A 86 15.10 -3.66 -7.99
C ALA A 86 13.87 -2.77 -7.73
N LEU A 87 13.28 -2.18 -8.79
CA LEU A 87 12.05 -1.38 -8.70
C LEU A 87 10.86 -2.21 -8.23
N GLY A 88 10.71 -3.44 -8.74
CA GLY A 88 9.66 -4.37 -8.31
C GLY A 88 9.79 -4.74 -6.83
N ILE A 89 10.99 -5.11 -6.40
CA ILE A 89 11.29 -5.41 -4.99
C ILE A 89 10.96 -4.20 -4.11
N ALA A 90 11.43 -3.00 -4.47
CA ALA A 90 11.13 -1.78 -3.73
C ALA A 90 9.62 -1.50 -3.65
N GLY A 91 8.88 -1.74 -4.73
CA GLY A 91 7.43 -1.62 -4.77
C GLY A 91 6.74 -2.57 -3.78
N ILE A 92 7.08 -3.86 -3.80
CA ILE A 92 6.54 -4.84 -2.84
C ILE A 92 6.85 -4.45 -1.41
N PHE A 93 8.09 -4.05 -1.11
CA PHE A 93 8.47 -3.61 0.23
C PHE A 93 7.65 -2.38 0.69
N ALA A 94 7.41 -1.42 -0.19
CA ALA A 94 6.57 -0.26 0.10
C ALA A 94 5.13 -0.71 0.43
N SER A 95 4.54 -1.57 -0.41
CA SER A 95 3.19 -2.13 -0.20
C SER A 95 3.09 -2.89 1.13
N GLN A 96 4.03 -3.80 1.40
CA GLN A 96 4.09 -4.57 2.65
C GLN A 96 4.19 -3.67 3.87
N THR A 97 5.02 -2.61 3.79
CA THR A 97 5.17 -1.64 4.88
C THR A 97 3.85 -0.91 5.17
N ILE A 98 3.12 -0.50 4.14
CA ILE A 98 1.79 0.13 4.29
C ILE A 98 0.82 -0.83 4.99
N LEU A 99 0.80 -2.10 4.58
CA LEU A 99 -0.07 -3.12 5.18
C LEU A 99 0.32 -3.43 6.64
N MET A 100 1.61 -3.46 6.97
CA MET A 100 2.10 -3.62 8.34
C MET A 100 1.72 -2.43 9.22
N ILE A 101 1.94 -1.18 8.76
CA ILE A 101 1.57 0.04 9.50
C ILE A 101 0.07 0.03 9.81
N ARG A 102 -0.76 -0.29 8.82
CA ARG A 102 -2.21 -0.41 9.00
C ARG A 102 -2.55 -1.45 10.06
N THR A 103 -1.99 -2.66 9.94
CA THR A 103 -2.30 -3.76 10.86
C THR A 103 -1.85 -3.45 12.28
N TYR A 104 -0.72 -2.73 12.41
CA TYR A 104 -0.24 -2.23 13.69
C TYR A 104 -1.17 -1.19 14.32
N ALA A 105 -1.72 -0.29 13.51
CA ALA A 105 -2.72 0.68 13.96
C ALA A 105 -4.02 -0.01 14.41
N ILE A 106 -4.49 -1.02 13.66
CA ILE A 106 -5.66 -1.85 14.01
C ILE A 106 -5.48 -2.56 15.36
N TRP A 107 -4.25 -2.94 15.68
CA TRP A 107 -3.87 -3.54 16.96
C TRP A 107 -3.58 -2.52 18.07
N ASN A 108 -4.07 -1.28 17.93
CA ASN A 108 -3.87 -0.19 18.87
C ASN A 108 -2.40 -0.01 19.28
N ARG A 109 -1.49 -0.15 18.30
CA ARG A 109 -0.03 -0.01 18.47
C ARG A 109 0.57 -0.94 19.54
N HIS A 110 0.04 -2.15 19.65
CA HIS A 110 0.52 -3.12 20.64
C HIS A 110 1.96 -3.60 20.35
N LYS A 111 2.86 -3.45 21.33
CA LYS A 111 4.30 -3.72 21.18
C LYS A 111 4.64 -5.13 20.65
N ARG A 112 3.86 -6.16 20.98
CA ARG A 112 4.11 -7.53 20.45
C ARG A 112 3.96 -7.61 18.93
N VAL A 113 3.01 -6.87 18.37
CA VAL A 113 2.78 -6.83 16.91
C VAL A 113 3.92 -6.07 16.24
N LEU A 114 4.41 -4.99 16.86
CA LEU A 114 5.59 -4.28 16.37
C LEU A 114 6.81 -5.19 16.28
N TRP A 115 7.13 -5.91 17.37
CA TRP A 115 8.26 -6.84 17.37
C TRP A 115 8.10 -7.97 16.34
N CYS A 116 6.88 -8.46 16.13
CA CYS A 116 6.56 -9.43 15.08
C CYS A 116 6.85 -8.85 13.68
N PHE A 117 6.43 -7.61 13.39
CA PHE A 117 6.71 -6.96 12.11
C PHE A 117 8.19 -6.62 11.92
N ILE A 118 8.90 -6.20 12.97
CA ILE A 118 10.36 -5.99 12.90
C ILE A 118 11.06 -7.31 12.54
N GLY A 119 10.70 -8.42 13.19
CA GLY A 119 11.25 -9.73 12.87
C GLY A 119 10.94 -10.17 11.43
N THR A 120 9.71 -9.92 10.97
CA THR A 120 9.29 -10.23 9.59
C THR A 120 10.04 -9.40 8.56
N ALA A 121 10.22 -8.10 8.82
CA ALA A 121 10.98 -7.20 7.95
C ALA A 121 12.45 -7.59 7.88
N ALA A 122 13.07 -7.96 9.02
CA ALA A 122 14.45 -8.47 9.06
C ALA A 122 14.60 -9.77 8.26
N PHE A 123 13.62 -10.68 8.35
CA PHE A 123 13.60 -11.90 7.55
C PHE A 123 13.50 -11.61 6.05
N CYS A 124 12.59 -10.72 5.64
CA CYS A 124 12.45 -10.33 4.22
C CYS A 124 13.73 -9.65 3.69
N PHE A 125 14.33 -8.77 4.49
CA PHE A 125 15.56 -8.07 4.13
C PHE A 125 16.73 -9.03 3.93
N THR A 126 16.95 -9.96 4.87
CA THR A 126 18.02 -10.96 4.77
C THR A 126 17.87 -11.85 3.54
N ALA A 127 16.66 -12.32 3.25
CA ALA A 127 16.38 -13.11 2.04
C ALA A 127 16.65 -12.32 0.75
N THR A 128 16.34 -11.03 0.72
CA THR A 128 16.62 -10.13 -0.42
C THR A 128 18.12 -9.97 -0.64
N VAL A 129 18.90 -9.75 0.43
CA VAL A 129 20.36 -9.64 0.37
C VAL A 129 21.00 -10.95 -0.13
N VAL A 130 20.56 -12.10 0.39
CA VAL A 130 21.04 -13.40 -0.06
C VAL A 130 20.75 -13.61 -1.55
N SER A 131 19.53 -13.28 -1.99
CA SER A 131 19.13 -13.39 -3.40
C SER A 131 19.99 -12.50 -4.30
N LEU A 132 20.26 -11.25 -3.89
CA LEU A 132 21.13 -10.34 -4.63
C LEU A 132 22.56 -10.89 -4.76
N VAL A 133 23.13 -11.41 -3.67
CA VAL A 133 24.48 -12.02 -3.69
C VAL A 133 24.53 -13.22 -4.64
N MET A 134 23.49 -14.05 -4.65
CA MET A 134 23.39 -15.21 -5.55
C MET A 134 23.30 -14.79 -7.02
N ILE A 135 22.53 -13.73 -7.33
CA ILE A 135 22.42 -13.16 -8.69
C ILE A 135 23.78 -12.62 -9.16
N LEU A 136 24.46 -11.82 -8.31
CA LEU A 136 25.77 -11.24 -8.65
C LEU A 136 26.84 -12.32 -8.90
N LYS A 137 26.83 -13.40 -8.12
CA LYS A 137 27.73 -14.55 -8.35
C LYS A 137 27.42 -15.28 -9.65
N THR A 138 26.14 -15.53 -9.93
CA THR A 138 25.71 -16.23 -11.15
C THR A 138 26.06 -15.43 -12.41
N ASN A 139 25.85 -14.11 -12.39
CA ASN A 139 26.16 -13.24 -13.53
C ASN A 139 27.66 -13.22 -13.87
N LYS A 140 28.55 -13.22 -12.86
CA LYS A 140 30.00 -13.30 -13.08
C LYS A 140 30.42 -14.61 -13.76
N VAL A 141 29.75 -15.72 -13.45
CA VAL A 141 30.04 -17.02 -14.05
C VAL A 141 29.56 -17.07 -15.51
N VAL A 142 28.40 -16.48 -15.81
CA VAL A 142 27.83 -16.44 -17.17
C VAL A 142 28.62 -15.52 -18.10
N GLU A 143 29.08 -14.37 -17.60
CA GLU A 143 29.90 -13.42 -18.38
C GLU A 143 31.22 -14.05 -18.87
N LEU A 144 31.73 -15.04 -18.14
CA LEU A 144 32.95 -15.79 -18.49
C LEU A 144 32.72 -16.89 -19.55
N TYR A 145 31.48 -17.31 -19.80
CA TYR A 145 31.19 -18.53 -20.57
C TYR A 145 30.45 -18.29 -21.90
N ASP A 146 29.69 -17.20 -22.08
CA ASP A 146 28.94 -17.00 -23.32
C ASP A 146 28.86 -15.53 -23.77
N HIS A 147 29.54 -15.23 -24.88
CA HIS A 147 29.52 -13.94 -25.56
C HIS A 147 28.51 -13.86 -26.71
N ARG A 148 27.77 -14.94 -27.04
CA ARG A 148 27.01 -14.96 -28.29
C ARG A 148 25.49 -15.08 -28.17
N HIS A 149 24.90 -15.65 -27.11
CA HIS A 149 23.43 -15.75 -27.01
C HIS A 149 22.89 -15.63 -25.58
N THR A 150 22.97 -14.43 -24.98
CA THR A 150 22.28 -14.19 -23.70
C THR A 150 20.80 -13.86 -23.96
N ASP A 151 19.92 -14.86 -23.85
CA ASP A 151 18.48 -14.62 -23.76
C ASP A 151 18.19 -13.85 -22.46
N CYS A 152 17.85 -12.57 -22.56
CA CYS A 152 17.75 -11.67 -21.41
C CYS A 152 16.69 -12.05 -20.38
N LEU A 153 15.76 -12.92 -20.77
CA LEU A 153 14.61 -13.34 -19.96
C LEU A 153 14.81 -14.72 -19.32
N SER A 154 15.94 -15.40 -19.59
CA SER A 154 16.20 -16.72 -19.04
C SER A 154 16.60 -16.61 -17.56
N GLN A 155 15.59 -16.49 -16.70
CA GLN A 155 15.76 -16.48 -15.25
C GLN A 155 16.18 -17.86 -14.75
N SER A 156 17.23 -17.90 -13.90
CA SER A 156 17.67 -19.13 -13.22
C SER A 156 16.50 -19.77 -12.44
N SER A 157 16.33 -21.08 -12.60
CA SER A 157 15.13 -21.84 -12.22
C SER A 157 14.70 -21.75 -10.76
N ASN A 158 15.61 -21.38 -9.84
CA ASN A 158 15.36 -21.39 -8.40
C ASN A 158 15.29 -19.99 -7.77
N MET A 159 15.62 -18.92 -8.52
CA MET A 159 15.71 -17.56 -7.97
C MET A 159 14.37 -16.95 -7.51
N PRO A 160 13.23 -17.18 -8.18
CA PRO A 160 11.95 -16.63 -7.74
C PRO A 160 11.54 -17.11 -6.35
N ILE A 161 11.85 -18.37 -6.02
CA ILE A 161 11.42 -19.03 -4.77
C ILE A 161 11.98 -18.30 -3.54
N PHE A 162 13.25 -17.91 -3.57
CA PHE A 162 13.90 -17.21 -2.45
C PHE A 162 13.36 -15.80 -2.20
N LEU A 163 12.78 -15.15 -3.21
CA LEU A 163 12.19 -13.81 -3.09
C LEU A 163 10.72 -13.87 -2.67
N TYR A 164 9.95 -14.85 -3.19
CA TYR A 164 8.51 -14.92 -2.91
C TYR A 164 8.15 -15.65 -1.60
N ILE A 165 8.98 -16.57 -1.10
CA ILE A 165 8.72 -17.22 0.21
C ILE A 165 8.64 -16.18 1.36
N PRO A 166 9.61 -15.26 1.52
CA PRO A 166 9.50 -14.23 2.55
C PRO A 166 8.28 -13.34 2.41
N VAL A 167 7.93 -12.99 1.16
CA VAL A 167 6.72 -12.21 0.86
C VAL A 167 5.47 -12.97 1.29
N LEU A 168 5.37 -14.26 0.97
CA LEU A 168 4.25 -15.12 1.37
C LEU A 168 4.11 -15.19 2.89
N VAL A 169 5.23 -15.38 3.60
CA VAL A 169 5.24 -15.40 5.08
C VAL A 169 4.73 -14.07 5.63
N SER A 170 5.22 -12.95 5.11
CA SER A 170 4.78 -11.61 5.51
C SER A 170 3.29 -11.41 5.28
N GLU A 171 2.80 -11.70 4.07
CA GLU A 171 1.37 -11.59 3.72
C GLU A 171 0.50 -12.46 4.63
N THR A 172 0.93 -13.68 4.92
CA THR A 172 0.18 -14.62 5.77
C THR A 172 0.08 -14.10 7.20
N ILE A 173 1.18 -13.56 7.75
CA ILE A 173 1.18 -12.97 9.10
C ILE A 173 0.23 -11.77 9.16
N ILE A 174 0.36 -10.84 8.20
CA ILE A 174 -0.47 -9.63 8.15
C ILE A 174 -1.96 -10.01 7.97
N ALA A 175 -2.26 -10.93 7.05
CA ALA A 175 -3.61 -11.42 6.80
C ALA A 175 -4.20 -12.09 8.04
N SER A 176 -3.44 -12.95 8.72
CA SER A 176 -3.88 -13.66 9.92
C SER A 176 -4.18 -12.69 11.07
N LEU A 177 -3.30 -11.72 11.32
CA LEU A 177 -3.49 -10.71 12.37
C LEU A 177 -4.68 -9.79 12.06
N THR A 178 -4.87 -9.43 10.78
CA THR A 178 -6.00 -8.62 10.34
C THR A 178 -7.31 -9.40 10.45
N PHE A 179 -7.33 -10.66 10.01
CA PHE A 179 -8.49 -11.55 10.08
C PHE A 179 -8.94 -11.76 11.52
N PHE A 180 -8.00 -12.13 12.41
CA PHE A 180 -8.30 -12.38 13.82
C PHE A 180 -8.90 -11.15 14.50
N LYS A 181 -8.31 -9.97 14.27
CA LYS A 181 -8.82 -8.72 14.84
C LYS A 181 -10.15 -8.30 14.22
N GLY A 182 -10.31 -8.53 12.91
CA GLY A 182 -11.55 -8.27 12.18
C GLY A 182 -12.72 -9.08 12.71
N VAL A 183 -12.54 -10.39 12.89
CA VAL A 183 -13.57 -11.26 13.48
C VAL A 183 -13.89 -10.85 14.91
N GLN A 184 -12.86 -10.55 15.72
CA GLN A 184 -13.07 -10.09 17.10
C GLN A 184 -13.91 -8.81 17.15
N HIS A 185 -13.61 -7.84 16.28
CA HIS A 185 -14.27 -6.55 16.29
C HIS A 185 -15.67 -6.60 15.67
N LEU A 186 -15.85 -7.34 14.57
CA LEU A 186 -17.15 -7.51 13.91
C LEU A 186 -18.14 -8.29 14.79
N ARG A 187 -17.65 -9.20 15.65
CA ARG A 187 -18.51 -9.90 16.62
C ARG A 187 -18.98 -8.98 17.76
N ASN A 188 -18.22 -7.94 18.08
CA ASN A 188 -18.47 -7.06 19.22
C ASN A 188 -19.02 -5.68 18.81
N SER A 189 -19.06 -5.34 17.52
CA SER A 189 -19.42 -4.00 17.04
C SER A 189 -20.06 -4.08 15.66
N ASN A 190 -21.24 -3.46 15.51
CA ASN A 190 -22.04 -3.46 14.26
C ASN A 190 -21.85 -2.20 13.40
N HIS A 191 -20.81 -1.40 13.65
CA HIS A 191 -20.66 -0.14 12.92
C HIS A 191 -20.36 -0.42 11.42
N PRO A 192 -21.17 0.09 10.48
CA PRO A 192 -21.05 -0.23 9.05
C PRO A 192 -19.67 0.12 8.46
N PHE A 193 -19.07 1.22 8.92
CA PHE A 193 -17.70 1.65 8.58
C PHE A 193 -16.63 0.60 8.85
N ILE A 194 -16.67 -0.04 10.02
CA ILE A 194 -15.66 -1.02 10.42
C ILE A 194 -15.78 -2.23 9.50
N LYS A 195 -17.02 -2.63 9.20
CA LYS A 195 -17.30 -3.73 8.28
C LYS A 195 -16.74 -3.45 6.89
N GLU A 196 -16.92 -2.25 6.34
CA GLU A 196 -16.42 -1.91 5.01
C GLU A 196 -14.87 -1.93 4.94
N LEU A 197 -14.21 -1.37 5.95
CA LEU A 197 -12.74 -1.37 6.03
C LEU A 197 -12.16 -2.79 6.13
N TYR A 198 -12.79 -3.66 6.94
CA TYR A 198 -12.34 -5.04 7.10
C TYR A 198 -12.68 -5.91 5.87
N VAL A 199 -13.88 -5.80 5.31
CA VAL A 199 -14.29 -6.57 4.12
C VAL A 199 -13.40 -6.22 2.93
N SER A 200 -13.21 -4.93 2.66
CA SER A 200 -12.30 -4.48 1.61
C SER A 200 -10.88 -4.97 1.90
N GLY A 201 -10.43 -4.81 3.15
CA GLY A 201 -9.14 -5.30 3.64
C GLY A 201 -8.88 -6.78 3.39
N MET A 202 -9.87 -7.64 3.66
CA MET A 202 -9.76 -9.09 3.56
C MET A 202 -9.80 -9.58 2.11
N LEU A 203 -10.61 -8.94 1.26
CA LEU A 203 -10.62 -9.22 -0.17
C LEU A 203 -9.24 -8.99 -0.79
N PHE A 204 -8.49 -8.00 -0.32
CA PHE A 204 -7.12 -7.76 -0.79
C PHE A 204 -6.17 -8.91 -0.47
N TYR A 205 -6.17 -9.42 0.76
CA TYR A 205 -5.34 -10.58 1.11
C TYR A 205 -5.80 -11.84 0.37
N ALA A 206 -7.10 -12.00 0.15
CA ALA A 206 -7.65 -13.11 -0.63
C ALA A 206 -7.22 -13.06 -2.11
N CYS A 207 -6.92 -11.88 -2.66
CA CYS A 207 -6.38 -11.74 -4.01
C CYS A 207 -4.84 -11.88 -4.07
N LEU A 208 -4.12 -11.31 -3.09
CA LEU A 208 -2.65 -11.29 -3.10
C LEU A 208 -2.04 -12.65 -2.74
N LEU A 209 -2.55 -13.35 -1.73
CA LEU A 209 -1.99 -14.63 -1.28
C LEU A 209 -1.98 -15.70 -2.38
N PRO A 210 -3.06 -15.92 -3.15
CA PRO A 210 -3.04 -16.87 -4.26
C PRO A 210 -2.07 -16.45 -5.37
N LEU A 211 -1.93 -15.15 -5.62
CA LEU A 211 -1.00 -14.63 -6.63
C LEU A 211 0.46 -14.88 -6.21
N THR A 212 0.78 -14.70 -4.93
CA THR A 212 2.11 -15.02 -4.38
C THR A 212 2.38 -16.51 -4.44
N LEU A 213 1.39 -17.34 -4.10
CA LEU A 213 1.49 -18.80 -4.22
C LEU A 213 1.70 -19.23 -5.66
N ALA A 214 0.96 -18.65 -6.61
CA ALA A 214 1.13 -18.92 -8.03
C ALA A 214 2.55 -18.55 -8.51
N ASN A 215 3.12 -17.44 -8.02
CA ASN A 215 4.50 -17.03 -8.28
C ASN A 215 5.56 -17.99 -7.73
N ILE A 216 5.25 -18.80 -6.71
CA ILE A 216 6.14 -19.85 -6.17
C ILE A 216 5.94 -21.19 -6.90
N ILE A 217 4.69 -21.56 -7.15
CA ILE A 217 4.33 -22.87 -7.69
C ILE A 217 4.63 -22.95 -9.18
N LEU A 218 4.24 -21.95 -9.97
CA LEU A 218 4.34 -22.01 -11.42
C LEU A 218 5.78 -22.17 -11.94
N PRO A 219 6.82 -21.54 -11.37
CA PRO A 219 8.20 -21.85 -11.74
C PRO A 219 8.59 -23.33 -11.56
N MET A 220 7.94 -24.08 -10.65
CA MET A 220 8.24 -25.51 -10.45
C MET A 220 7.61 -26.42 -11.53
N TRP A 221 6.53 -25.95 -12.18
CA TRP A 221 5.75 -26.74 -13.14
C TRP A 221 5.89 -26.25 -14.58
N ALA A 222 6.08 -24.96 -14.78
CA ALA A 222 6.13 -24.30 -16.08
C ALA A 222 7.04 -23.05 -16.02
N HIS A 223 8.34 -23.26 -16.26
CA HIS A 223 9.36 -22.19 -16.19
C HIS A 223 9.04 -20.96 -17.07
N ASN A 224 8.33 -21.14 -18.20
CA ASN A 224 8.08 -20.07 -19.18
C ASN A 224 6.99 -19.07 -18.79
N VAL A 225 6.11 -19.37 -17.82
CA VAL A 225 5.03 -18.47 -17.36
C VAL A 225 5.39 -17.66 -16.11
N SER A 226 6.49 -18.01 -15.44
CA SER A 226 6.95 -17.40 -14.20
C SER A 226 7.11 -15.86 -14.23
N PRO A 227 7.69 -15.22 -15.27
CA PRO A 227 7.94 -13.79 -15.22
C PRO A 227 6.66 -12.94 -15.29
N PHE A 228 5.55 -13.46 -15.80
CA PHE A 228 4.32 -12.68 -16.02
C PHE A 228 3.57 -12.38 -14.73
N LEU A 229 3.50 -13.35 -13.84
CA LEU A 229 2.78 -13.22 -12.58
C LEU A 229 3.47 -12.25 -11.61
N GLY A 230 4.78 -12.07 -11.75
CA GLY A 230 5.52 -11.06 -10.99
C GLY A 230 5.09 -9.64 -11.34
N PHE A 231 4.73 -9.36 -12.60
CA PHE A 231 4.22 -8.04 -13.00
C PHE A 231 2.84 -7.77 -12.39
N TYR A 232 1.93 -8.73 -12.49
CA TYR A 232 0.62 -8.63 -11.86
C TYR A 232 0.76 -8.45 -10.34
N GLN A 233 1.62 -9.25 -9.70
CA GLN A 233 1.90 -9.14 -8.26
C GLN A 233 2.27 -7.72 -7.87
N ASN A 234 3.26 -7.12 -8.53
CA ASN A 234 3.71 -5.75 -8.23
C ASN A 234 2.58 -4.71 -8.41
N ILE A 235 1.81 -4.83 -9.48
CA ILE A 235 0.74 -3.88 -9.81
C ILE A 235 -0.41 -4.02 -8.80
N PHE A 236 -0.85 -5.23 -8.49
CA PHE A 236 -1.89 -5.47 -7.49
C PHE A 236 -1.43 -5.04 -6.09
N HIS A 237 -0.19 -5.33 -5.70
CA HIS A 237 0.36 -4.83 -4.42
C HIS A 237 0.24 -3.32 -4.29
N SER A 238 0.63 -2.59 -5.35
CA SER A 238 0.53 -1.14 -5.39
C SER A 238 -0.91 -0.65 -5.33
N ILE A 239 -1.77 -1.11 -6.26
CA ILE A 239 -3.17 -0.68 -6.37
C ILE A 239 -3.91 -0.90 -5.05
N LEU A 240 -3.82 -2.11 -4.49
CA LEU A 240 -4.56 -2.48 -3.29
C LEU A 240 -4.06 -1.69 -2.07
N SER A 241 -2.75 -1.51 -1.94
CA SER A 241 -2.17 -0.72 -0.84
C SER A 241 -2.53 0.77 -0.94
N ASN A 242 -2.56 1.34 -2.16
CA ASN A 242 -2.96 2.73 -2.38
C ASN A 242 -4.44 2.95 -2.04
N ARG A 243 -5.33 2.08 -2.51
CA ARG A 243 -6.77 2.15 -2.19
C ARG A 243 -7.03 2.14 -0.69
N ILE A 244 -6.35 1.25 0.04
CA ILE A 244 -6.46 1.21 1.51
C ILE A 244 -5.99 2.51 2.15
N MET A 245 -4.84 3.03 1.72
CA MET A 245 -4.30 4.25 2.29
C MET A 245 -5.25 5.43 2.04
N LEU A 246 -5.83 5.53 0.85
CA LEU A 246 -6.82 6.55 0.52
C LEU A 246 -8.10 6.40 1.33
N ILE A 247 -8.63 5.19 1.48
CA ILE A 247 -9.77 4.93 2.36
C ILE A 247 -9.45 5.40 3.78
N ILE A 248 -8.28 5.08 4.33
CA ILE A 248 -7.92 5.53 5.69
C ILE A 248 -7.84 7.06 5.77
N LEU A 249 -7.31 7.71 4.73
CA LEU A 249 -7.19 9.16 4.66
C LEU A 249 -8.55 9.85 4.55
N THR A 250 -9.44 9.39 3.69
CA THR A 250 -10.79 9.94 3.54
C THR A 250 -11.56 9.81 4.86
N LEU A 251 -11.44 8.65 5.51
CA LEU A 251 -12.08 8.37 6.79
C LEU A 251 -11.50 9.17 7.96
N ARG A 252 -10.28 9.70 7.85
CA ARG A 252 -9.72 10.60 8.87
C ARG A 252 -10.25 12.02 8.74
N HIS A 253 -10.64 12.43 7.53
CA HIS A 253 -11.16 13.77 7.26
C HIS A 253 -12.69 13.85 7.42
N TYR A 254 -13.42 12.78 7.08
CA TYR A 254 -14.89 12.70 7.29
C TYR A 254 -15.38 13.05 8.71
N PRO A 255 -14.75 12.59 9.82
CA PRO A 255 -15.21 12.94 11.16
C PRO A 255 -15.03 14.41 11.55
N ILE A 256 -14.29 15.21 10.75
CA ILE A 256 -14.13 16.65 11.01
C ILE A 256 -15.25 17.46 10.36
N GLU A 257 -15.77 17.03 9.20
CA GLU A 257 -16.83 17.77 8.49
C GLU A 257 -18.20 17.67 9.17
N GLU A 258 -18.59 16.51 9.72
CA GLU A 258 -19.85 16.39 10.49
C GLU A 258 -19.79 17.16 11.83
N LEU A 259 -18.62 17.24 12.46
CA LEU A 259 -18.47 17.99 13.71
C LEU A 259 -18.51 19.52 13.44
N HIS A 260 -17.85 19.99 12.37
CA HIS A 260 -17.97 21.39 11.94
C HIS A 260 -19.37 21.74 11.45
N SER A 261 -20.07 20.84 10.74
CA SER A 261 -21.43 21.13 10.27
C SER A 261 -22.44 21.16 11.42
N GLY A 262 -22.27 20.33 12.45
CA GLY A 262 -23.08 20.35 13.67
C GLY A 262 -22.83 21.58 14.55
N ASP A 263 -21.59 22.06 14.61
CA ASP A 263 -21.23 23.28 15.35
C ASP A 263 -21.72 24.56 14.63
N VAL A 264 -21.74 24.56 13.29
CA VAL A 264 -22.25 25.69 12.49
C VAL A 264 -23.78 25.77 12.52
N GLU A 265 -24.49 24.63 12.44
CA GLU A 265 -25.97 24.61 12.60
C GLU A 265 -26.41 25.07 14.00
N LEU A 266 -25.64 24.78 15.06
CA LEU A 266 -26.01 25.19 16.42
C LEU A 266 -25.83 26.70 16.67
N THR A 267 -24.90 27.35 15.97
CA THR A 267 -24.71 28.82 16.05
C THR A 267 -25.74 29.60 15.23
N ASP A 268 -26.28 29.05 14.15
CA ASP A 268 -27.31 29.73 13.34
C ASP A 268 -28.72 29.64 13.96
N ILE A 269 -28.98 28.70 14.86
CA ILE A 269 -30.29 28.56 15.52
C ILE A 269 -30.47 29.53 16.70
N THR A 270 -29.41 30.17 17.21
CA THR A 270 -29.51 31.09 18.36
C THR A 270 -29.64 32.58 18.00
N SER A 271 -29.70 32.96 16.72
CA SER A 271 -29.65 34.38 16.32
C SER A 271 -30.90 34.97 15.66
N ASP A 272 -32.07 34.31 15.64
CA ASP A 272 -33.29 34.93 15.10
C ASP A 272 -34.58 34.62 15.88
N GLY A 273 -35.08 35.61 16.62
CA GLY A 273 -36.41 35.59 17.26
C GLY A 273 -36.72 36.86 18.07
N PRO A 274 -37.87 37.54 17.87
CA PRO A 274 -38.06 38.97 18.14
C PRO A 274 -38.57 39.34 19.55
N GLU A 275 -38.50 40.64 19.85
CA GLU A 275 -39.02 41.34 21.04
C GLU A 275 -40.43 40.92 21.49
N SER A 276 -40.62 40.84 22.81
CA SER A 276 -41.90 41.13 23.47
C SER A 276 -41.68 41.62 24.90
N ARG A 277 -42.28 42.79 25.18
CA ARG A 277 -42.24 43.63 26.38
C ARG A 277 -43.35 43.25 27.37
N ASN A 278 -43.20 43.75 28.61
CA ASN A 278 -44.13 43.82 29.77
C ASN A 278 -43.94 42.70 30.81
N ASP A 279 -44.01 42.88 32.14
CA ASP A 279 -43.94 44.03 33.05
C ASP A 279 -43.81 43.44 34.48
N VAL A 280 -42.91 44.01 35.30
CA VAL A 280 -43.11 44.46 36.71
C VAL A 280 -43.25 43.48 37.91
N GLU A 281 -42.42 43.80 38.92
CA GLU A 281 -42.54 43.72 40.41
C GLU A 281 -41.87 42.62 41.29
N ASN A 282 -40.88 43.11 42.07
CA ASN A 282 -40.58 42.91 43.50
C ASN A 282 -39.97 41.61 44.04
N ALA A 283 -38.68 41.65 44.44
CA ALA A 283 -38.20 41.84 45.82
C ALA A 283 -36.75 41.32 46.01
N PRO A 284 -35.98 41.81 47.01
CA PRO A 284 -34.52 41.88 46.97
C PRO A 284 -33.82 40.76 47.77
N GLY A 285 -32.60 40.38 47.36
CA GLY A 285 -31.73 39.61 48.25
C GLY A 285 -30.50 39.00 47.59
N ILE A 286 -29.34 39.41 48.10
CA ILE A 286 -28.05 38.69 48.14
C ILE A 286 -27.03 39.04 47.05
N THR A 287 -25.88 39.49 47.55
CA THR A 287 -24.67 40.04 46.94
C THR A 287 -23.78 38.99 46.24
N PRO A 288 -22.80 39.42 45.41
CA PRO A 288 -22.13 38.56 44.43
C PRO A 288 -20.94 37.80 45.02
N ARG A 289 -20.70 36.56 44.56
CA ARG A 289 -19.47 35.83 44.82
C ARG A 289 -18.66 35.66 43.53
N SER A 290 -17.55 36.40 43.52
CA SER A 290 -16.32 36.20 42.75
C SER A 290 -16.00 34.72 42.52
N ASP A 291 -15.80 34.31 41.27
CA ASP A 291 -14.48 34.04 40.68
C ASP A 291 -14.66 33.04 39.51
N GLY A 292 -14.20 33.41 38.33
CA GLY A 292 -14.50 32.67 37.10
C GLY A 292 -13.59 33.08 35.95
N ARG A 293 -12.28 33.18 36.22
CA ARG A 293 -11.25 33.30 35.19
C ARG A 293 -10.22 32.20 35.41
N ILE A 294 -10.23 31.19 34.55
CA ILE A 294 -9.05 30.35 34.29
C ILE A 294 -8.87 30.28 32.77
N GLN A 295 -7.75 30.84 32.32
CA GLN A 295 -7.22 30.80 30.96
C GLN A 295 -6.77 29.38 30.56
N PRO A 296 -6.67 29.09 29.26
CA PRO A 296 -6.30 27.79 28.73
C PRO A 296 -4.78 27.64 28.64
N THR A 297 -4.22 26.61 29.27
CA THR A 297 -2.85 26.13 29.01
C THR A 297 -2.79 24.61 29.20
N VAL A 298 -2.89 23.88 28.10
CA VAL A 298 -2.25 22.55 28.03
C VAL A 298 -1.47 22.49 26.73
N GLU A 299 -0.16 22.66 26.88
CA GLU A 299 0.86 22.36 25.89
C GLU A 299 0.77 20.89 25.47
N ILE A 300 0.66 20.65 24.16
CA ILE A 300 0.85 19.34 23.56
C ILE A 300 2.31 19.26 23.13
N ASN A 301 3.14 18.60 23.95
CA ASN A 301 4.48 18.17 23.53
C ASN A 301 4.34 16.86 22.73
N CYS A 302 4.59 16.93 21.42
CA CYS A 302 4.86 15.76 20.59
C CYS A 302 6.38 15.54 20.50
N ALA A 303 6.81 14.36 20.95
CA ALA A 303 8.05 13.70 20.54
C ALA A 303 7.70 12.28 20.06
#